data_AF-G3PPX4-F1
#
_entry.id   AF-G3PPX4-F1
#
_cell.length_a   1.000
_cell.length_b   1.000
_cell.length_c   1.000
_cell.angle_alpha   90.00
_cell.angle_beta   90.00
_cell.angle_gamma   90.00
#
_symmetry.space_group_name_H-M   'P 1'
#
loop_
_entity.id
_entity.type
_entity.pdbx_description
1 polymer ?
#
loop_
_entity_poly.entity_id
_entity_poly.type
_entity_poly.pdbx_seq_one_letter_code
_entity_poly.pdbx_strand_id
1 'polypeptide(L)'
;LSGDALQIQCYQCEETKHNDCSTPEYIVNCTVNVQDMCQKEVLVKSDGTHYRKSCASSGACLIASSGYQQFCTGRLNSVCISCCNSPLCNGPRRKRPAPSAGTSQRPLLLFPASLLMLLC
;
A
#
# COMPACT_ATOMS: atom_id res chain seq x y z
N LEU A 1 0.93 3.29 -34.48
CA LEU A 1 1.22 3.07 -33.05
C LEU A 1 0.29 3.99 -32.28
N SER A 2 -0.86 3.48 -31.86
CA SER A 2 -1.83 4.24 -31.07
C SER A 2 -1.24 4.46 -29.69
N GLY A 3 -0.76 5.67 -29.42
CA GLY A 3 -0.41 6.09 -28.07
C GLY A 3 -1.69 6.29 -27.28
N ASP A 4 -2.27 5.20 -26.79
CA ASP A 4 -3.28 5.27 -25.73
C ASP A 4 -2.57 5.88 -24.51
N ALA A 5 -2.68 7.21 -24.37
CA ALA A 5 -2.38 7.88 -23.13
C ALA A 5 -3.35 7.29 -22.10
N LEU A 6 -2.85 6.35 -21.29
CA LEU A 6 -3.63 5.62 -20.31
C LEU A 6 -4.17 6.64 -19.30
N GLN A 7 -5.41 7.09 -19.51
CA GLN A 7 -6.06 8.06 -18.63
C GLN A 7 -6.43 7.34 -17.33
N ILE A 8 -5.61 7.54 -16.30
CA ILE A 8 -5.84 7.03 -14.95
C ILE A 8 -6.53 8.10 -14.10
N GLN A 9 -7.40 7.66 -13.20
CA GLN A 9 -7.99 8.53 -12.18
C GLN A 9 -7.25 8.36 -10.85
N CYS A 10 -6.93 9.46 -10.18
CA CYS A 10 -6.29 9.45 -8.88
C CYS A 10 -7.00 10.44 -7.94
N TYR A 11 -6.85 10.24 -6.63
CA TYR A 11 -7.15 11.32 -5.69
C TYR A 11 -6.02 12.36 -5.72
N GLN A 12 -6.36 13.65 -5.73
CA GLN A 12 -5.38 14.75 -5.66
C GLN A 12 -5.76 15.73 -4.55
N CYS A 13 -4.81 16.00 -3.65
CA CYS A 13 -4.97 16.99 -2.60
C CYS A 13 -3.58 17.42 -2.08
N GLU A 14 -3.49 18.67 -1.64
CA GLU A 14 -2.31 19.20 -0.98
C GLU A 14 -2.54 19.28 0.53
N GLU A 15 -1.63 18.65 1.27
CA GLU A 15 -1.44 18.79 2.71
C GLU A 15 -2.73 18.96 3.54
N THR A 16 -3.59 17.94 3.50
CA THR A 16 -4.81 17.92 4.30
C THR A 16 -4.56 17.35 5.68
N LYS A 17 -4.93 18.10 6.71
CA LYS A 17 -4.84 17.67 8.11
C LYS A 17 -5.94 16.64 8.42
N HIS A 18 -5.58 15.52 9.05
CA HIS A 18 -6.47 14.45 9.54
C HIS A 18 -7.30 13.64 8.52
N ASN A 19 -7.62 14.17 7.34
CA ASN A 19 -8.39 13.45 6.32
C ASN A 19 -7.52 13.01 5.15
N ASP A 20 -7.64 11.75 4.74
CA ASP A 20 -6.96 11.13 3.58
C ASP A 20 -7.56 11.59 2.22
N CYS A 21 -8.28 12.73 2.17
CA CYS A 21 -8.86 13.36 0.96
C CYS A 21 -9.39 12.38 -0.11
N SER A 22 -10.15 11.36 0.33
CA SER A 22 -10.57 10.23 -0.52
C SER A 22 -12.05 10.27 -0.89
N THR A 23 -12.62 11.48 -0.94
CA THR A 23 -13.99 11.72 -1.40
C THR A 23 -14.00 12.01 -2.91
N PRO A 24 -15.14 11.83 -3.60
CA PRO A 24 -15.23 12.00 -5.05
C PRO A 24 -14.83 13.39 -5.57
N GLU A 25 -14.95 14.43 -4.74
CA GLU A 25 -14.55 15.80 -5.05
C GLU A 25 -13.02 15.98 -5.27
N TYR A 26 -12.21 15.04 -4.79
CA TYR A 26 -10.76 15.04 -4.99
C TYR A 26 -10.32 14.15 -6.16
N ILE A 27 -11.24 13.53 -6.90
CA ILE A 27 -10.89 12.69 -8.04
C ILE A 27 -10.51 13.56 -9.22
N VAL A 28 -9.31 13.34 -9.75
CA VAL A 28 -8.81 13.99 -10.96
C VAL A 28 -8.51 12.96 -12.03
N ASN A 29 -8.71 13.35 -13.28
CA ASN A 29 -8.24 12.59 -14.43
C ASN A 29 -6.78 13.00 -14.69
N CYS A 30 -5.85 12.07 -14.58
CA CYS A 30 -4.46 12.29 -14.93
C CYS A 30 -4.35 12.33 -16.46
N THR A 31 -4.49 13.53 -17.03
CA THR A 31 -4.47 13.75 -18.49
C THR A 31 -3.16 14.36 -18.98
N VAL A 32 -2.29 14.78 -18.07
CA VAL A 32 -1.02 15.41 -18.40
C VAL A 32 0.00 14.35 -18.81
N ASN A 33 0.68 14.61 -19.93
CA ASN A 33 1.74 13.80 -20.54
C ASN A 33 2.50 12.94 -19.52
N VAL A 34 2.35 11.60 -19.63
CA VAL A 34 3.13 10.57 -18.91
C VAL A 34 2.76 10.38 -17.43
N GLN A 35 1.66 10.94 -16.91
CA GLN A 35 1.21 10.64 -15.55
C GLN A 35 0.33 9.39 -15.51
N ASP A 36 0.98 8.24 -15.41
CA ASP A 36 0.40 6.89 -15.44
C ASP A 36 0.26 6.24 -14.06
N MET A 37 0.59 6.96 -12.98
CA MET A 37 0.52 6.47 -11.60
C MET A 37 -0.11 7.48 -10.65
N CYS A 38 -0.65 6.95 -9.54
CA CYS A 38 -1.04 7.74 -8.39
C CYS A 38 0.06 7.72 -7.32
N GLN A 39 0.35 8.90 -6.78
CA GLN A 39 1.26 9.10 -5.66
C GLN A 39 0.46 9.37 -4.38
N LYS A 40 0.94 8.81 -3.27
CA LYS A 40 0.46 9.10 -1.91
C LYS A 40 1.64 9.35 -1.00
N GLU A 41 1.62 10.49 -0.34
CA GLU A 41 2.56 10.84 0.71
C GLU A 41 1.83 10.97 2.04
N VAL A 42 2.46 10.41 3.06
CA VAL A 42 2.01 10.50 4.44
C VAL A 42 3.11 11.18 5.24
N LEU A 43 2.80 12.35 5.77
CA LEU A 43 3.72 13.15 6.57
C LEU A 43 3.24 13.12 8.02
N VAL A 44 4.06 12.58 8.92
CA VAL A 44 3.72 12.54 10.35
C VAL A 44 4.40 13.74 11.02
N LYS A 45 3.61 14.74 11.41
CA LYS A 45 4.07 15.96 12.09
C LYS A 45 3.63 15.96 13.55
N SER A 46 4.14 16.90 14.34
CA SER A 46 3.74 17.08 15.75
C SER A 46 2.25 17.42 15.92
N ASP A 47 1.64 18.05 14.91
CA ASP A 47 0.24 18.48 14.93
C ASP A 47 -0.72 17.45 14.31
N GLY A 48 -0.21 16.32 13.82
CA GLY A 48 -0.99 15.21 13.27
C GLY A 48 -0.38 14.59 12.01
N THR A 49 -1.14 13.69 11.39
CA THR A 49 -0.80 13.12 10.08
C THR A 49 -1.40 13.95 8.96
N HIS A 50 -0.55 14.32 8.00
CA HIS A 50 -0.91 15.06 6.81
C HIS A 50 -0.79 14.16 5.59
N TYR A 51 -1.73 14.32 4.66
CA TYR A 51 -1.77 13.55 3.43
C TYR A 51 -1.54 14.48 2.24
N ARG A 52 -0.72 14.03 1.29
CA ARG A 52 -0.57 14.67 -0.01
C ARG A 52 -0.74 13.60 -1.08
N LYS A 53 -1.58 13.88 -2.07
CA LYS A 53 -1.89 12.95 -3.16
C LYS A 53 -1.83 13.67 -4.48
N SER A 54 -1.30 13.01 -5.50
CA SER A 54 -1.20 13.59 -6.82
C SER A 54 -1.15 12.51 -7.89
N CYS A 55 -1.45 12.91 -9.12
CA CYS A 55 -0.97 12.20 -10.30
C CYS A 55 0.56 12.32 -10.37
N ALA A 56 1.23 11.29 -10.87
CA ALA A 56 2.68 11.26 -11.09
C ALA A 56 3.02 10.33 -12.24
N SER A 57 4.17 10.55 -12.88
CA SER A 57 4.73 9.56 -13.78
C SER A 57 5.40 8.43 -12.99
N SER A 58 5.45 7.23 -13.58
CA SER A 58 6.15 6.08 -13.02
C SER A 58 7.56 6.42 -12.55
N GLY A 59 8.33 7.13 -13.40
CA GLY A 59 9.69 7.54 -13.06
C GLY A 59 9.75 8.53 -11.88
N ALA A 60 8.95 9.59 -11.92
CA ALA A 60 8.95 10.61 -10.86
C ALA A 60 8.55 10.03 -9.51
N CYS A 61 7.50 9.20 -9.48
CA CYS A 61 7.03 8.60 -8.24
C CYS A 61 8.05 7.61 -7.66
N LEU A 62 8.65 6.74 -8.50
CA LEU A 62 9.65 5.78 -8.04
C LEU A 62 10.90 6.47 -7.47
N ILE A 63 11.38 7.53 -8.13
CA ILE A 63 12.51 8.35 -7.64
C ILE A 63 12.17 8.99 -6.30
N ALA A 64 10.97 9.58 -6.18
CA ALA A 64 10.53 10.16 -4.91
C ALA A 64 10.46 9.06 -3.82
N SER A 65 9.85 7.92 -4.13
CA SER A 65 9.68 6.84 -3.16
C SER A 65 11.01 6.30 -2.62
N SER A 66 12.01 6.12 -3.49
CA SER A 66 13.31 5.56 -3.09
C SER A 66 14.09 6.54 -2.20
N GLY A 67 13.99 7.86 -2.45
CA GLY A 67 14.64 8.88 -1.64
C GLY A 67 14.15 8.91 -0.19
N TYR A 68 12.87 8.62 0.04
CA TYR A 68 12.27 8.64 1.38
C TYR A 68 12.14 7.27 2.04
N GLN A 69 12.32 6.17 1.30
CA GLN A 69 12.12 4.81 1.81
C GLN A 69 12.98 4.52 3.05
N GLN A 70 14.20 5.05 3.11
CA GLN A 70 15.10 4.88 4.26
C GLN A 70 14.63 5.66 5.51
N PHE A 71 13.81 6.71 5.33
CA PHE A 71 13.34 7.60 6.39
C PHE A 71 11.86 7.38 6.74
N CYS A 72 11.14 6.56 5.97
CA CYS A 72 9.76 6.17 6.23
C CYS A 72 9.69 5.19 7.42
N THR A 73 9.66 5.74 8.62
CA THR A 73 9.51 4.96 9.87
C THR A 73 8.07 4.94 10.39
N GLY A 74 7.18 5.77 9.83
CA GLY A 74 5.81 5.97 10.33
C GLY A 74 5.76 6.73 11.66
N ARG A 75 6.89 7.28 12.13
CA ARG A 75 7.00 8.07 13.37
C ARG A 75 7.03 9.57 13.08
N LEU A 76 7.03 10.39 14.13
CA LEU A 76 7.19 11.84 14.03
C LEU A 76 8.34 12.24 13.09
N ASN A 77 8.05 13.21 12.22
CA ASN A 77 8.92 13.72 11.16
C ASN A 77 9.31 12.70 10.08
N SER A 78 8.60 11.57 9.99
CA SER A 78 8.74 10.65 8.86
C SER A 78 7.84 11.05 7.70
N VAL A 79 8.37 10.83 6.49
CA VAL A 79 7.64 10.99 5.24
C VAL A 79 7.63 9.63 4.54
N CYS A 80 6.44 9.16 4.22
CA CYS A 80 6.24 7.88 3.55
C CYS A 80 5.56 8.10 2.21
N ILE A 81 6.28 7.79 1.13
CA ILE A 81 5.79 7.93 -0.24
C ILE A 81 5.48 6.53 -0.80
N SER A 82 4.33 6.40 -1.44
CA SER A 82 3.90 5.17 -2.11
C SER A 82 3.32 5.47 -3.48
N CYS A 83 3.57 4.55 -4.41
CA CYS A 83 3.20 4.65 -5.82
C CYS A 83 2.33 3.46 -6.22
N CYS A 84 1.31 3.69 -7.05
CA CYS A 84 0.48 2.62 -7.61
C CYS A 84 -0.09 3.02 -8.98
N ASN A 85 -0.42 2.04 -9.82
CA ASN A 85 -0.80 2.23 -11.22
C ASN A 85 -2.24 1.76 -11.54
N SER A 86 -3.10 1.62 -10.53
CA SER A 86 -4.52 1.30 -10.72
C SER A 86 -5.40 2.50 -10.39
N PRO A 87 -6.58 2.65 -11.02
CA PRO A 87 -7.44 3.80 -10.77
C PRO A 87 -7.79 3.93 -9.28
N LEU A 88 -7.68 5.13 -8.74
CA LEU A 88 -8.04 5.51 -7.36
C LEU A 88 -7.25 4.74 -6.28
N CYS A 89 -6.12 4.12 -6.64
CA CYS A 89 -5.34 3.25 -5.77
C CYS A 89 -4.68 3.96 -4.57
N ASN A 90 -4.46 5.27 -4.69
CA ASN A 90 -3.92 6.09 -3.62
C ASN A 90 -4.95 6.45 -2.54
N GLY A 91 -6.17 5.89 -2.60
CA GLY A 91 -7.23 6.03 -1.62
C GLY A 91 -6.96 5.35 -0.26
N PRO A 92 -8.01 5.16 0.55
CA PRO A 92 -7.92 4.50 1.84
C PRO A 92 -7.52 3.04 1.62
N ARG A 93 -6.54 2.57 2.38
CA ARG A 93 -6.14 1.16 2.30
C ARG A 93 -7.34 0.32 2.73
N ARG A 94 -7.94 -0.43 1.80
CA ARG A 94 -8.83 -1.54 2.18
C ARG A 94 -7.97 -2.46 3.06
N LYS A 95 -8.32 -2.59 4.34
CA LYS A 95 -7.68 -3.58 5.20
C LYS A 95 -7.83 -4.92 4.50
N ARG A 96 -6.71 -5.48 4.02
CA ARG A 96 -6.69 -6.85 3.50
C ARG A 96 -7.30 -7.71 4.62
N PRO A 97 -8.27 -8.60 4.33
CA PRO A 97 -8.71 -9.57 5.33
C PRO A 97 -7.46 -10.23 5.89
N ALA A 98 -7.31 -10.22 7.21
CA ALA A 98 -6.20 -10.92 7.85
C ALA A 98 -6.19 -12.36 7.30
N PRO A 99 -5.03 -12.91 6.90
CA PRO A 99 -4.99 -14.31 6.52
C PRO A 99 -5.54 -15.09 7.72
N SER A 100 -6.66 -15.79 7.49
CA SER A 100 -7.25 -16.67 8.49
C SER A 100 -6.12 -17.56 8.98
N ALA A 101 -5.77 -17.45 10.26
CA ALA A 101 -4.80 -18.33 10.88
C ALA A 101 -5.33 -19.75 10.69
N GLY A 102 -4.76 -20.47 9.72
CA GLY A 102 -5.03 -21.89 9.56
C GLY A 102 -4.63 -22.54 10.87
N THR A 103 -5.61 -22.98 11.65
CA THR A 103 -5.41 -23.85 12.79
C THR A 103 -4.79 -25.14 12.26
N SER A 104 -3.47 -25.19 12.16
CA SER A 104 -2.74 -26.42 11.89
C SER A 104 -2.90 -27.29 13.13
N GLN A 105 -3.94 -28.12 13.11
CA GLN A 105 -4.14 -29.21 14.06
C GLN A 105 -2.91 -30.11 13.98
N ARG A 106 -2.03 -30.00 14.98
CA ARG A 106 -0.96 -30.98 15.19
C ARG A 106 -1.64 -32.33 15.46
N PRO A 107 -1.42 -33.39 14.65
CA PRO A 107 -1.87 -34.71 15.04
C PRO A 107 -0.96 -35.18 16.17
N LEU A 108 -1.52 -35.32 17.37
CA LEU A 108 -0.86 -36.01 18.48
C LEU A 108 -0.73 -37.49 18.06
N LEU A 109 0.45 -37.87 17.57
CA LEU A 109 0.81 -39.28 17.40
C LEU A 109 1.03 -39.89 18.79
N LEU A 110 -0.03 -40.42 19.39
CA LEU A 110 0.07 -41.40 20.47
C LEU A 110 0.63 -42.70 19.88
N PHE A 111 1.92 -42.96 20.12
CA PHE A 111 2.48 -44.30 19.97
C PHE A 111 2.22 -45.09 21.26
N PRO A 112 1.42 -46.17 21.26
CA PRO A 112 1.40 -47.09 22.39
C PRO A 112 2.60 -48.03 22.28
N ALA A 113 3.43 -48.03 23.32
CA ALA A 113 4.43 -49.05 23.55
C ALA A 113 3.72 -50.38 23.91
N SER A 114 3.63 -51.30 22.96
CA SER A 114 3.55 -52.76 23.20
C SER A 114 3.40 -53.48 21.87
N LEU A 115 4.49 -54.06 21.36
CA LEU A 115 4.54 -55.46 20.95
C LEU A 115 6.00 -55.82 20.63
N LEU A 116 6.77 -56.06 21.69
CA LEU A 116 7.82 -57.07 21.63
C LEU A 116 7.14 -58.41 21.32
N MET A 117 7.76 -59.22 20.47
CA MET A 117 7.54 -60.66 20.18
C MET A 117 7.08 -60.95 18.74
N LEU A 118 7.81 -61.90 18.12
CA LEU A 118 7.73 -62.46 16.75
C LEU A 118 8.38 -61.54 15.69
N LEU A 119 9.47 -61.87 14.99
CA LEU A 119 10.05 -63.14 14.49
C LEU A 119 11.59 -63.00 14.52
N CYS A 120 12.36 -63.98 15.03
CA CYS A 120 12.91 -65.15 14.33
C CYS A 120 13.65 -64.80 13.04
#